data_AF-A0A2E4WIC2-F1
#
_entry.id   AF-A0A2E4WIC2-F1
#
_cell.length_a   1.000
_cell.length_b   1.000
_cell.length_c   1.000
_cell.angle_alpha   90.00
_cell.angle_beta   90.00
_cell.angle_gamma   90.00
#
_symmetry.space_group_name_H-M   'P 1'
#
loop_
_entity.id
_entity.type
_entity.pdbx_description
1 polymer ?
#
loop_
_entity_poly.entity_id
_entity_poly.type
_entity_poly.pdbx_seq_one_letter_code
_entity_poly.pdbx_strand_id
1 'polypeptide(L)'
;MGGLIMTLTLVFRVMAFFVGFWGVGMWLTPGTLAGNWNWDLTHELSVMMQFTGTMMIVFGVIHWKMPEWAGDNLKTPGMAFAIFHALLLALNIFQFFAGNIPTDLINIAGVVPGAFLTAMFYIKSR
;
A
#
# COMPACT_ATOMS: atom_id res chain seq x y z
N MET A 1 -12.71 14.42 26.19
CA MET A 1 -11.45 14.29 25.43
C MET A 1 -11.67 13.26 24.32
N GLY A 2 -12.15 13.69 23.16
CA GLY A 2 -12.42 12.81 21.99
C GLY A 2 -11.30 12.93 20.98
N GLY A 3 -10.17 12.25 21.22
CA GLY A 3 -9.04 12.25 20.30
C GLY A 3 -9.31 11.34 19.11
N LEU A 4 -9.22 11.89 17.89
CA LEU A 4 -8.76 11.31 16.62
C LEU A 4 -8.56 9.78 16.51
N ILE A 5 -9.53 8.95 16.90
CA ILE A 5 -9.43 7.51 16.70
C ILE A 5 -10.00 7.18 15.32
N MET A 6 -9.12 6.88 14.35
CA MET A 6 -9.54 6.39 13.03
C MET A 6 -10.42 5.14 13.17
N THR A 7 -11.59 5.15 12.55
CA THR A 7 -12.46 3.98 12.45
C THR A 7 -11.88 2.97 11.46
N LEU A 8 -12.24 1.68 11.56
CA LEU A 8 -11.77 0.66 10.62
C LEU A 8 -12.17 1.00 9.17
N THR A 9 -13.37 1.54 8.97
CA THR A 9 -13.83 2.08 7.69
C THR A 9 -12.90 3.17 7.14
N LEU A 10 -12.43 4.08 7.99
CA LEU A 10 -11.50 5.12 7.58
C LEU A 10 -10.13 4.53 7.23
N VAL A 11 -9.64 3.54 7.97
CA VAL A 11 -8.39 2.83 7.66
C VAL A 11 -8.47 2.20 6.26
N PHE A 12 -9.57 1.52 5.94
CA PHE A 12 -9.82 1.00 4.58
C PHE A 12 -9.79 2.09 3.51
N ARG A 13 -10.47 3.22 3.72
CA ARG A 13 -10.52 4.31 2.73
C ARG A 13 -9.17 5.01 2.54
N VAL A 14 -8.41 5.23 3.61
CA VAL A 14 -7.07 5.83 3.50
C VAL A 14 -6.12 4.86 2.82
N MET A 15 -6.17 3.56 3.14
CA MET A 15 -5.35 2.57 2.46
C MET A 15 -5.72 2.42 0.98
N ALA A 16 -6.99 2.54 0.62
CA ALA A 16 -7.44 2.57 -0.76
C ALA A 16 -6.74 3.68 -1.56
N PHE A 17 -6.70 4.90 -1.01
CA PHE A 17 -5.98 6.00 -1.64
C PHE A 17 -4.48 5.78 -1.68
N PHE A 18 -3.89 5.27 -0.59
CA PHE A 18 -2.45 5.02 -0.54
C PHE A 18 -2.00 4.01 -1.60
N VAL A 19 -2.65 2.85 -1.67
CA VAL A 19 -2.35 1.81 -2.67
C VAL A 19 -2.71 2.29 -4.08
N GLY A 20 -3.84 2.99 -4.23
CA GLY A 20 -4.25 3.56 -5.52
C GLY A 20 -3.28 4.61 -6.04
N PHE A 21 -2.73 5.47 -5.18
CA PHE A 21 -1.72 6.47 -5.53
C PHE A 21 -0.46 5.81 -6.10
N TRP A 22 0.05 4.77 -5.43
CA TRP A 22 1.17 3.98 -5.94
C TRP A 22 0.83 3.31 -7.27
N GLY A 23 -0.37 2.74 -7.39
CA GLY A 23 -0.81 2.10 -8.63
C GLY A 23 -0.88 3.07 -9.81
N VAL A 24 -1.42 4.28 -9.60
CA VAL A 24 -1.43 5.35 -10.61
C VAL A 24 -0.01 5.79 -10.97
N GLY A 25 0.87 5.93 -9.98
CA GLY A 25 2.28 6.28 -10.22
C GLY A 25 3.02 5.24 -11.08
N MET A 26 2.80 3.96 -10.83
CA MET A 26 3.39 2.88 -11.64
C MET A 26 2.79 2.83 -13.06
N TRP A 27 1.51 3.21 -13.20
CA TRP A 27 0.82 3.19 -14.48
C TRP A 27 1.18 4.38 -15.39
N LEU A 28 1.19 5.58 -14.84
CA LEU A 28 1.35 6.82 -15.61
C LEU A 28 2.79 7.36 -15.61
N THR A 29 3.56 7.06 -14.56
CA THR A 29 4.91 7.62 -14.36
C THR A 29 5.95 6.56 -13.97
N PRO A 30 6.08 5.44 -14.71
CA PRO A 30 7.00 4.36 -14.34
C PRO A 30 8.47 4.82 -14.27
N GLY A 31 8.88 5.77 -15.13
CA GLY A 31 10.25 6.30 -15.11
C GLY A 31 10.61 7.05 -13.83
N THR A 32 9.68 7.81 -13.26
CA THR A 32 9.91 8.50 -11.98
C THR A 32 10.08 7.49 -10.85
N LEU A 33 9.24 6.45 -10.80
CA LEU A 33 9.32 5.45 -9.74
C LEU A 33 10.56 4.56 -9.87
N ALA A 34 10.88 4.09 -11.08
CA ALA A 34 12.10 3.34 -11.34
C ALA A 34 13.35 4.17 -10.98
N GLY A 35 13.37 5.45 -11.34
CA GLY A 35 14.44 6.37 -10.96
C GLY A 35 14.60 6.51 -9.44
N ASN A 36 13.50 6.61 -8.68
CA ASN A 36 13.55 6.64 -7.21
C ASN A 36 14.14 5.36 -6.61
N TRP A 37 14.03 4.23 -7.31
CA TRP A 37 14.60 2.95 -6.89
C TRP A 37 15.99 2.66 -7.45
N ASN A 38 16.59 3.62 -8.19
CA ASN A 38 17.83 3.44 -8.95
C ASN A 38 17.75 2.26 -9.94
N TRP A 39 16.58 2.00 -10.50
CA TRP A 39 16.38 0.98 -11.53
C TRP A 39 16.47 1.59 -12.92
N ASP A 40 17.19 0.91 -13.81
CA ASP A 40 17.17 1.24 -15.24
C ASP A 40 15.82 0.85 -15.83
N LEU A 41 15.08 1.84 -16.33
CA LEU A 41 13.76 1.59 -16.93
C LEU A 41 13.91 0.98 -18.33
N THR A 42 13.73 -0.34 -18.42
CA THR A 42 13.54 -1.03 -19.71
C THR A 42 12.08 -0.96 -20.16
N HIS A 43 11.83 -1.27 -21.44
CA HIS A 43 10.47 -1.34 -21.96
C HIS A 43 9.64 -2.40 -21.24
N GLU A 44 10.22 -3.58 -21.03
CA GLU A 44 9.58 -4.72 -20.35
C GLU A 44 9.25 -4.38 -18.90
N LEU A 45 10.17 -3.71 -18.19
CA LEU A 45 9.94 -3.25 -16.83
C LEU A 45 8.82 -2.21 -16.78
N SER A 46 8.79 -1.25 -17.72
CA SER A 46 7.71 -0.26 -17.82
C SER A 46 6.35 -0.95 -18.02
N VAL A 47 6.27 -1.94 -18.90
CA VAL A 47 5.03 -2.70 -19.13
C VAL A 47 4.63 -3.47 -17.86
N MET A 48 5.59 -4.13 -17.19
CA MET A 48 5.33 -4.80 -15.91
C MET A 48 4.82 -3.84 -14.84
N MET A 49 5.42 -2.67 -14.70
CA MET A 49 4.98 -1.63 -13.76
C MET A 49 3.55 -1.16 -14.06
N GLN A 50 3.16 -1.04 -15.33
CA GLN A 50 1.79 -0.70 -15.71
C GLN A 50 0.78 -1.80 -15.31
N PHE A 51 1.14 -3.07 -15.50
CA PHE A 51 0.31 -4.20 -15.04
C PHE A 51 0.22 -4.24 -13.51
N THR A 52 1.34 -4.11 -12.80
CA THR A 52 1.36 -4.04 -11.34
C THR A 52 0.55 -2.85 -10.83
N GLY A 53 0.70 -1.68 -11.46
CA GLY A 53 -0.04 -0.47 -11.13
C GLY A 53 -1.53 -0.64 -11.30
N THR A 54 -1.96 -1.29 -12.38
CA THR A 54 -3.38 -1.66 -12.60
C THR A 54 -3.90 -2.56 -11.49
N MET A 55 -3.13 -3.58 -11.10
CA MET A 55 -3.51 -4.48 -9.99
C MET A 55 -3.58 -3.74 -8.65
N MET A 56 -2.69 -2.78 -8.39
CA MET A 56 -2.76 -1.94 -7.20
C MET A 56 -3.98 -1.03 -7.20
N ILE A 57 -4.35 -0.45 -8.35
CA ILE A 57 -5.59 0.34 -8.47
C ILE A 57 -6.82 -0.53 -8.16
N VAL A 58 -6.89 -1.74 -8.75
CA VAL A 58 -7.97 -2.70 -8.44
C VAL A 58 -7.98 -3.04 -6.95
N PHE A 59 -6.82 -3.27 -6.34
CA PHE A 59 -6.73 -3.54 -4.92
C PHE A 59 -7.20 -2.34 -4.08
N GLY A 60 -6.88 -1.11 -4.50
CA GLY A 60 -7.42 0.12 -3.91
C GLY A 60 -8.95 0.19 -3.99
N VAL A 61 -9.55 -0.18 -5.12
CA VAL A 61 -11.02 -0.28 -5.25
C VAL A 61 -11.60 -1.32 -4.28
N ILE A 62 -10.96 -2.49 -4.15
CA ILE A 62 -11.37 -3.52 -3.19
C ILE A 62 -11.35 -2.95 -1.76
N HIS A 63 -10.29 -2.23 -1.37
CA HIS A 63 -10.23 -1.57 -0.07
C HIS A 63 -11.38 -0.58 0.12
N TRP A 64 -11.67 0.22 -0.91
CA TRP A 64 -12.71 1.24 -0.85
C TRP A 64 -14.09 0.63 -0.62
N LYS A 65 -14.39 -0.47 -1.31
CA LYS A 65 -15.70 -1.13 -1.27
C LYS A 65 -15.86 -2.12 -0.12
N MET A 66 -14.76 -2.59 0.48
CA MET A 66 -14.79 -3.59 1.56
C MET A 66 -15.69 -3.22 2.75
N PRO A 67 -15.71 -1.96 3.24
CA PRO A 67 -16.63 -1.57 4.31
C PRO A 67 -18.10 -1.77 3.96
N GLU A 68 -18.49 -1.53 2.70
CA GLU A 68 -19.85 -1.74 2.22
C GLU A 68 -20.16 -3.23 2.03
N TRP A 69 -19.20 -3.99 1.50
CA TRP A 69 -19.36 -5.42 1.25
C TRP A 69 -19.41 -6.27 2.52
N ALA A 70 -18.60 -5.94 3.53
CA ALA A 70 -18.51 -6.71 4.77
C ALA A 70 -19.56 -6.30 5.82
N GLY A 71 -20.10 -5.08 5.72
CA GLY A 71 -21.08 -4.54 6.68
C GLY A 71 -20.60 -4.68 8.12
N ASP A 72 -21.43 -5.28 8.97
CA ASP A 72 -21.14 -5.46 10.40
C ASP A 72 -19.95 -6.40 10.67
N ASN A 73 -19.55 -7.25 9.72
CA ASN A 73 -18.44 -8.18 9.86
C ASN A 73 -17.09 -7.58 9.43
N LEU A 74 -16.98 -6.26 9.28
CA LEU A 74 -15.77 -5.59 8.74
C LEU A 74 -14.46 -5.92 9.47
N LYS A 75 -14.51 -6.31 10.75
CA LYS A 75 -13.34 -6.73 11.52
C LYS A 75 -12.65 -7.97 10.92
N THR A 76 -13.40 -8.93 10.38
CA THR A 76 -12.85 -10.16 9.79
C THR A 76 -11.95 -9.87 8.58
N PRO A 77 -12.41 -9.20 7.51
CA PRO A 77 -11.52 -8.79 6.43
C PRO A 77 -10.49 -7.77 6.91
N GLY A 78 -10.81 -6.89 7.87
CA GLY A 78 -9.80 -5.97 8.43
C GLY A 78 -8.56 -6.69 8.96
N MET A 79 -8.74 -7.83 9.66
CA MET A 79 -7.63 -8.66 10.12
C MET A 79 -6.88 -9.33 8.96
N ALA A 80 -7.60 -9.83 7.95
CA ALA A 80 -6.98 -10.42 6.76
C ALA A 80 -6.11 -9.38 6.01
N PHE A 81 -6.61 -8.16 5.85
CA PHE A 81 -5.88 -7.06 5.22
C PHE A 81 -4.68 -6.61 6.06
N ALA A 82 -4.75 -6.67 7.40
CA ALA A 82 -3.58 -6.46 8.25
C ALA A 82 -2.45 -7.45 7.92
N ILE A 83 -2.79 -8.73 7.72
CA ILE A 83 -1.82 -9.78 7.36
C ILE A 83 -1.24 -9.53 5.96
N PHE A 84 -2.08 -9.23 4.97
CA PHE A 84 -1.62 -8.98 3.60
C PHE A 84 -0.62 -7.82 3.55
N HIS A 85 -0.92 -6.71 4.23
CA HIS A 85 -0.02 -5.56 4.25
C HIS A 85 1.21 -5.78 5.12
N ALA A 86 1.12 -6.58 6.19
CA ALA A 86 2.29 -6.96 6.96
C ALA A 86 3.30 -7.76 6.10
N LEU A 87 2.82 -8.65 5.22
CA LEU A 87 3.67 -9.39 4.29
C LEU A 87 4.32 -8.45 3.25
N LEU A 88 3.57 -7.51 2.69
CA LEU A 88 4.11 -6.50 1.76
C LEU A 88 5.13 -5.57 2.42
N LEU A 89 4.88 -5.20 3.68
CA LEU A 89 5.81 -4.39 4.47
C LEU A 89 7.09 -5.16 4.76
N ALA A 90 6.99 -6.43 5.15
CA ALA A 90 8.15 -7.30 5.36
C ALA A 90 8.99 -7.43 4.09
N LEU A 91 8.35 -7.58 2.92
CA LEU A 91 9.05 -7.58 1.63
C LEU A 91 9.76 -6.25 1.36
N ASN A 92 9.11 -5.10 1.57
CA ASN A 92 9.75 -3.79 1.39
C ASN A 92 10.98 -3.62 2.28
N ILE A 93 10.85 -3.99 3.56
CA ILE A 93 11.95 -3.94 4.53
C ILE A 93 13.10 -4.84 4.06
N PHE A 94 12.79 -6.06 3.60
CA PHE A 94 13.81 -6.95 3.05
C PHE A 94 14.53 -6.33 1.83
N GLN A 95 13.81 -5.70 0.90
CA GLN A 95 14.42 -5.07 -0.27
C GLN A 95 15.36 -3.90 0.09
N PHE A 96 15.03 -3.14 1.15
CA PHE A 96 15.96 -2.14 1.69
C PHE A 96 17.23 -2.78 2.25
N PHE A 97 17.12 -3.83 3.06
CA PHE A 97 18.29 -4.50 3.62
C PHE A 97 19.14 -5.23 2.57
N ALA A 98 18.52 -5.73 1.51
CA ALA A 98 19.19 -6.35 0.38
C ALA A 98 19.89 -5.33 -0.53
N GLY A 99 19.65 -4.02 -0.36
CA GLY A 99 20.22 -2.96 -1.18
C GLY A 99 19.55 -2.78 -2.55
N ASN A 100 18.38 -3.39 -2.77
CA ASN A 100 17.65 -3.32 -4.03
C ASN A 100 16.80 -2.05 -4.16
N ILE A 101 16.53 -1.38 -3.04
CA ILE A 101 15.87 -0.06 -2.98
C ILE A 101 16.73 0.85 -2.09
N PRO A 102 17.03 2.09 -2.51
CA PRO A 102 17.79 3.04 -1.71
C PRO A 102 17.09 3.40 -0.40
N THR A 103 17.82 3.46 0.71
CA THR A 103 17.31 3.86 2.03
C THR A 103 17.36 5.38 2.24
N ASP A 104 16.93 6.14 1.23
CA ASP A 104 16.82 7.60 1.32
C ASP A 104 15.47 8.05 1.90
N LEU A 105 15.36 9.36 2.13
CA LEU A 105 14.16 9.95 2.72
C LEU A 105 12.90 9.72 1.88
N ILE A 106 13.01 9.73 0.55
CA ILE A 106 11.85 9.58 -0.34
C ILE A 106 11.29 8.16 -0.23
N ASN A 107 12.15 7.16 -0.31
CA ASN A 107 11.75 5.76 -0.26
C ASN A 107 11.27 5.35 1.13
N ILE A 108 11.92 5.83 2.20
CA ILE A 108 11.45 5.61 3.58
C ILE A 108 10.08 6.27 3.80
N ALA A 109 9.91 7.53 3.38
CA ALA A 109 8.63 8.23 3.49
C ALA A 109 7.52 7.54 2.70
N GLY A 110 7.86 6.81 1.63
CA GLY A 110 6.93 5.97 0.88
C GLY A 110 6.38 4.77 1.66
N VAL A 111 7.14 4.24 2.63
CA VAL A 111 6.80 3.01 3.38
C VAL A 111 6.16 3.32 4.74
N VAL A 112 6.55 4.41 5.41
CA VAL A 112 6.04 4.76 6.75
C VAL A 112 4.50 4.84 6.81
N PRO A 113 3.79 5.49 5.87
CA PRO A 113 2.33 5.52 5.90
C PRO A 113 1.70 4.12 5.79
N GLY A 114 2.27 3.26 4.94
CA GLY A 114 1.83 1.88 4.79
C GLY A 114 2.02 1.07 6.07
N ALA A 115 3.15 1.23 6.75
CA ALA A 115 3.40 0.58 8.04
C ALA A 115 2.41 1.03 9.12
N PHE A 116 2.16 2.33 9.20
CA PHE A 116 1.17 2.89 10.12
C PHE A 116 -0.25 2.37 9.85
N LEU A 117 -0.69 2.38 8.60
CA LEU A 117 -2.03 1.88 8.21
C LEU A 117 -2.17 0.37 8.45
N THR A 118 -1.11 -0.40 8.24
CA THR A 118 -1.06 -1.84 8.56
C THR A 118 -1.28 -2.09 10.06
N ALA A 119 -0.57 -1.34 10.92
CA ALA A 119 -0.77 -1.42 12.36
C ALA A 119 -2.20 -1.03 12.77
N MET A 120 -2.77 -0.01 12.12
CA MET A 120 -4.15 0.41 12.35
C MET A 120 -5.17 -0.66 11.93
N PHE A 121 -4.95 -1.37 10.82
CA PHE A 121 -5.79 -2.51 10.45
C PHE A 121 -5.82 -3.56 11.55
N TYR A 122 -4.66 -3.96 12.06
CA TYR A 122 -4.58 -4.93 13.15
C TYR A 122 -5.30 -4.45 14.41
N ILE A 123 -4.97 -3.24 14.87
CA ILE A 123 -5.50 -2.67 16.12
C ILE A 123 -7.03 -2.50 16.06
N LYS A 124 -7.57 -2.09 14.91
CA LYS A 124 -9.01 -1.82 14.75
C LYS A 124 -9.83 -3.07 14.43
N SER A 125 -9.18 -4.17 14.07
CA SER A 125 -9.83 -5.44 13.77
C SER A 125 -9.85 -6.41 14.94
N ARG A 126 -9.12 -6.10 16.02
CA ARG A 126 -9.19 -6.81 17.30
C ARG A 126 -10.46 -6.41 18.09
#